data_AF-A0A6M1MEW6-F1
#
_entry.id   AF-A0A6M1MEW6-F1
#
_cell.length_a   1.000
_cell.length_b   1.000
_cell.length_c   1.000
_cell.angle_alpha   90.00
_cell.angle_beta   90.00
_cell.angle_gamma   90.00
#
_symmetry.space_group_name_H-M   'P 1'
#
loop_
_entity.id
_entity.type
_entity.pdbx_description
1 polymer ?
#
loop_
_entity_poly.entity_id
_entity_poly.type
_entity_poly.pdbx_seq_one_letter_code
_entity_poly.pdbx_strand_id
1 'polypeptide(L)'
;MPPFDLSRLRRDLKRRSAERAEAAGRRGHGSMALVREHLDAFEQLHRDGASWVDIAAALAAQGVMQGSGASLRPITGKRLTALIASVRRERIRRAAADRVRAQRPDLDREKRPAGEAPDPALPSAVEPLALSSDLAAPHDPDGSDPLPSAEDMRLKALVTVQKLLRKDPA
;
A
#
# COMPACT_ATOMS: atom_id res chain seq x y z
N MET A 1 -22.51 -32.72 -18.78
CA MET A 1 -21.66 -31.57 -18.41
C MET A 1 -21.80 -30.52 -19.49
N PRO A 2 -22.35 -29.32 -19.22
CA PRO A 2 -22.44 -28.28 -20.24
C PRO A 2 -21.03 -27.82 -20.67
N PRO A 3 -20.81 -27.52 -21.96
CA PRO A 3 -19.50 -27.12 -22.48
C PRO A 3 -19.05 -25.77 -21.92
N PHE A 4 -17.75 -25.61 -21.72
CA PHE A 4 -17.13 -24.38 -21.20
C PHE A 4 -17.15 -23.28 -22.27
N ASP A 5 -17.83 -22.17 -22.00
CA ASP A 5 -18.00 -21.05 -22.93
C ASP A 5 -17.02 -19.90 -22.62
N LEU A 6 -15.98 -19.80 -23.44
CA LEU A 6 -14.97 -18.74 -23.40
C LEU A 6 -15.53 -17.35 -23.73
N SER A 7 -16.56 -17.27 -24.57
CA SER A 7 -17.19 -16.00 -24.95
C SER A 7 -17.97 -15.41 -23.78
N ARG A 8 -18.65 -16.27 -23.02
CA ARG A 8 -19.32 -15.88 -21.76
C ARG A 8 -18.32 -15.39 -20.73
N LEU A 9 -17.19 -16.11 -20.55
CA LEU A 9 -16.12 -15.69 -19.63
C LEU A 9 -15.54 -14.32 -19.99
N ARG A 10 -15.26 -14.07 -21.27
CA ARG A 10 -14.76 -12.76 -21.74
C ARG A 10 -15.74 -11.63 -21.47
N ARG A 11 -17.05 -11.87 -21.65
CA ARG A 11 -18.10 -10.90 -21.37
C ARG A 11 -18.20 -10.60 -19.87
N ASP A 12 -18.14 -11.63 -19.03
CA ASP A 12 -18.17 -11.48 -17.57
C ASP A 12 -16.92 -10.76 -17.03
N LEU A 13 -15.75 -11.00 -17.62
CA LEU A 13 -14.52 -10.27 -17.29
C LEU A 13 -14.62 -8.78 -17.66
N LYS A 14 -15.13 -8.46 -18.85
CA LYS A 14 -15.38 -7.06 -19.27
C LYS A 14 -16.39 -6.36 -18.36
N ARG A 15 -17.45 -7.07 -17.95
CA ARG A 15 -18.44 -6.55 -16.99
C ARG A 15 -17.79 -6.24 -15.64
N ARG A 16 -17.01 -7.16 -15.09
CA ARG A 16 -16.29 -6.97 -13.82
C ARG A 16 -15.21 -5.89 -13.88
N SER A 17 -14.57 -5.67 -15.03
CA SER A 17 -13.61 -4.56 -15.18
C SER A 17 -14.31 -3.21 -15.24
N ALA A 18 -15.47 -3.13 -15.90
CA ALA A 18 -16.28 -1.91 -15.96
C ALA A 18 -16.88 -1.57 -14.59
N GLU A 19 -17.40 -2.57 -13.86
CA GLU A 19 -17.85 -2.43 -12.47
C GLU A 19 -16.72 -1.92 -11.55
N ARG A 20 -15.48 -2.40 -11.75
CA ARG A 20 -14.29 -1.89 -11.03
C ARG A 20 -13.91 -0.45 -11.40
N ALA A 21 -14.05 -0.07 -12.67
CA ALA A 21 -13.75 1.28 -13.14
C ALA A 21 -14.79 2.30 -12.63
N GLU A 22 -16.08 1.95 -12.65
CA GLU A 22 -17.17 2.72 -12.03
C GLU A 22 -16.99 2.87 -10.51
N ALA A 23 -16.63 1.77 -9.84
CA ALA A 23 -16.24 1.78 -8.43
C ALA A 23 -15.01 2.66 -8.14
N ALA A 24 -14.08 2.78 -9.09
CA ALA A 24 -12.91 3.65 -8.99
C ALA A 24 -13.25 5.14 -9.20
N GLY A 25 -14.37 5.45 -9.86
CA GLY A 25 -14.94 6.81 -9.93
C GLY A 25 -15.61 7.24 -8.63
N ARG A 26 -16.22 6.30 -7.90
CA ARG A 26 -16.71 6.50 -6.52
C ARG A 26 -15.61 6.20 -5.49
N ARG A 27 -14.48 6.90 -5.57
CA ARG A 27 -13.48 6.84 -4.49
C ARG A 27 -14.11 7.43 -3.24
N GLY A 28 -14.58 6.57 -2.33
CA GLY A 28 -14.77 6.96 -0.95
C GLY A 28 -13.47 7.60 -0.46
N HIS A 29 -13.54 8.82 0.09
CA HIS A 29 -12.38 9.47 0.69
C HIS A 29 -11.71 8.47 1.63
N GLY A 30 -10.41 8.23 1.44
CA GLY A 30 -9.67 7.19 2.15
C GLY A 30 -9.73 7.43 3.65
N SER A 31 -10.69 6.83 4.34
CA SER A 31 -10.96 7.07 5.76
C SER A 31 -9.72 6.88 6.63
N MET A 32 -8.85 5.92 6.29
CA MET A 32 -7.56 5.74 6.98
C MET A 32 -6.57 6.89 6.74
N ALA A 33 -6.51 7.43 5.52
CA ALA A 33 -5.62 8.55 5.20
C ALA A 33 -6.07 9.81 5.95
N LEU A 34 -7.38 10.09 5.94
CA LEU A 34 -7.99 11.21 6.64
C LEU A 34 -7.76 11.11 8.16
N VAL A 35 -7.96 9.93 8.76
CA VAL A 35 -7.66 9.72 10.19
C VAL A 35 -6.17 9.86 10.50
N ARG A 36 -5.28 9.48 9.59
CA ARG A 36 -3.83 9.63 9.78
C ARG A 36 -3.41 11.10 9.79
N GLU A 37 -3.99 11.89 8.89
CA GLU A 37 -3.70 13.32 8.73
C GLU A 37 -4.27 14.15 9.90
N HIS A 38 -5.50 13.87 10.34
CA HIS A 38 -6.22 14.69 11.31
C HIS A 38 -6.42 14.02 12.68
N LEU A 39 -5.59 13.04 13.05
CA LEU A 39 -5.73 12.30 14.31
C LEU A 39 -5.82 13.25 15.51
N ASP A 40 -4.96 14.26 15.57
CA ASP A 40 -4.85 15.15 16.72
C ASP A 40 -6.11 16.03 16.89
N ALA A 41 -6.74 16.42 15.78
CA ALA A 41 -8.03 17.14 15.78
C ALA A 41 -9.19 16.24 16.25
N PHE A 42 -9.21 14.97 15.84
CA PHE A 42 -10.22 14.01 16.31
C PHE A 42 -10.10 13.76 17.82
N GLU A 43 -8.88 13.66 18.33
CA GLU A 43 -8.63 13.51 19.77
C GLU A 43 -9.02 14.77 20.56
N GLN A 44 -8.84 15.96 19.98
CA GLN A 44 -9.32 17.21 20.56
C GLN A 44 -10.84 17.22 20.66
N LEU A 45 -11.57 16.94 19.56
CA LEU A 45 -13.03 16.87 19.56
C LEU A 45 -13.56 15.90 20.63
N HIS A 46 -12.91 14.75 20.78
CA HIS A 46 -13.30 13.78 21.80
C HIS A 46 -13.02 14.26 23.23
N ARG A 47 -11.91 14.99 23.45
CA ARG A 47 -11.62 15.63 24.74
C ARG A 47 -12.60 16.76 25.06
N ASP A 48 -13.11 17.44 24.04
CA ASP A 48 -14.14 18.47 24.15
C ASP A 48 -15.55 17.89 24.36
N GLY A 49 -15.67 16.55 24.43
CA GLY A 49 -16.90 15.84 24.81
C GLY A 49 -17.66 15.20 23.66
N ALA A 50 -17.20 15.33 22.41
CA ALA A 50 -17.85 14.68 21.28
C ALA A 50 -17.63 13.16 21.30
N SER A 51 -18.69 12.36 21.14
CA SER A 51 -18.53 10.91 21.06
C SER A 51 -17.91 10.49 19.72
N TRP A 52 -17.20 9.36 19.70
CA TRP A 52 -16.70 8.79 18.43
C TRP A 52 -17.81 8.45 17.43
N VAL A 53 -19.03 8.22 17.92
CA VAL A 53 -20.19 7.94 17.06
C VAL A 53 -20.63 9.22 16.36
N ASP A 54 -20.69 10.34 17.07
CA ASP A 54 -21.09 11.65 16.52
C ASP A 54 -20.05 12.16 15.52
N ILE A 55 -18.76 12.01 15.85
CA ILE A 55 -17.66 12.35 14.94
C ILE A 55 -17.76 11.49 13.67
N ALA A 56 -18.02 10.18 13.79
CA ALA A 56 -18.19 9.33 12.62
C ALA A 56 -19.44 9.67 11.80
N ALA A 57 -20.54 10.07 12.44
CA ALA A 57 -21.74 10.52 11.75
C ALA A 57 -21.51 11.83 10.98
N ALA A 58 -20.78 12.78 11.57
CA ALA A 58 -20.36 14.01 10.90
C ALA A 58 -19.45 13.72 9.69
N LEU A 59 -18.47 12.82 9.85
CA LEU A 59 -17.61 12.38 8.76
C LEU A 59 -18.41 11.67 7.65
N ALA A 60 -19.37 10.82 8.02
CA ALA A 60 -20.26 10.17 7.07
C ALA A 60 -21.13 11.18 6.29
N ALA A 61 -21.64 12.23 6.96
CA ALA A 61 -22.37 13.31 6.32
C ALA A 61 -21.49 14.11 5.33
N GLN A 62 -20.19 14.18 5.58
CA GLN A 62 -19.19 14.75 4.67
C GLN A 62 -18.74 13.79 3.56
N GLY A 63 -19.34 12.60 3.46
CA GLY A 63 -19.02 11.62 2.41
C GLY A 63 -17.80 10.74 2.72
N VAL A 64 -17.34 10.68 3.98
CA VAL A 64 -16.27 9.76 4.38
C VAL A 64 -16.81 8.34 4.45
N MET A 65 -16.26 7.47 3.62
CA MET A 65 -16.71 6.09 3.45
C MET A 65 -15.63 5.09 3.89
N GLN A 66 -16.07 3.88 4.18
CA GLN A 66 -15.25 2.70 4.43
C GLN A 66 -15.54 1.62 3.37
N GLY A 67 -14.56 0.74 3.15
CA GLY A 67 -14.63 -0.29 2.12
C GLY A 67 -14.20 0.22 0.74
N SER A 68 -14.28 -0.64 -0.26
CA SER A 68 -13.93 -0.32 -1.64
C SER A 68 -15.01 -0.78 -2.60
N GLY A 69 -15.20 -0.01 -3.68
CA GLY A 69 -16.18 -0.29 -4.73
C GLY A 69 -17.59 -0.58 -4.22
N ALA A 70 -18.13 -1.75 -4.58
CA ALA A 70 -19.50 -2.15 -4.24
C ALA A 70 -19.76 -2.33 -2.73
N SER A 71 -18.71 -2.35 -1.90
CA SER A 71 -18.82 -2.42 -0.45
C SER A 71 -18.63 -1.07 0.25
N LEU A 72 -18.77 0.05 -0.48
CA LEU A 72 -18.75 1.38 0.12
C LEU A 72 -19.88 1.51 1.15
N ARG A 73 -19.50 1.77 2.40
CA ARG A 73 -20.44 2.09 3.49
C ARG A 73 -19.98 3.37 4.17
N PRO A 74 -20.88 4.16 4.76
CA PRO A 74 -20.47 5.28 5.61
C PRO A 74 -19.57 4.81 6.76
N ILE A 75 -18.61 5.64 7.16
CA ILE A 75 -17.80 5.33 8.34
C ILE A 75 -18.68 5.25 9.59
N THR A 76 -18.42 4.25 10.44
CA THR A 76 -19.15 4.06 11.70
C THR A 76 -18.24 4.37 12.88
N GLY A 77 -18.81 4.69 14.06
CA GLY A 77 -18.03 4.96 15.27
C GLY A 77 -17.05 3.84 15.60
N LYS A 78 -17.50 2.57 15.58
CA LYS A 78 -16.63 1.40 15.80
C LYS A 78 -15.47 1.34 14.80
N ARG A 79 -15.71 1.68 13.53
CA ARG A 79 -14.66 1.72 12.52
C ARG A 79 -13.67 2.85 12.79
N LEU A 80 -14.17 4.04 13.11
CA LEU A 80 -13.35 5.20 13.43
C LEU A 80 -12.41 4.91 14.62
N THR A 81 -12.93 4.35 15.71
CA THR A 81 -12.12 3.96 16.87
C THR A 81 -11.02 2.95 16.49
N ALA A 82 -11.35 1.97 15.64
CA ALA A 82 -10.37 0.99 15.17
C ALA A 82 -9.26 1.63 14.31
N LEU A 83 -9.61 2.58 13.45
CA LEU A 83 -8.65 3.34 12.63
C LEU A 83 -7.73 4.17 13.53
N ILE A 84 -8.29 4.91 14.48
CA ILE A 84 -7.53 5.70 15.46
C ILE A 84 -6.54 4.81 16.22
N ALA A 85 -6.98 3.68 16.75
CA ALA A 85 -6.10 2.74 17.44
C ALA A 85 -4.98 2.20 16.53
N SER A 86 -5.28 1.95 15.26
CA SER A 86 -4.30 1.53 14.27
C SER A 86 -3.24 2.60 13.99
N VAL A 87 -3.67 3.86 13.77
CA VAL A 87 -2.78 4.99 13.53
C VAL A 87 -1.88 5.26 14.75
N ARG A 88 -2.42 5.19 15.98
CA ARG A 88 -1.62 5.31 17.21
C ARG A 88 -0.50 4.28 17.26
N ARG A 89 -0.81 3.00 17.04
CA ARG A 89 0.20 1.92 16.99
C ARG A 89 1.21 2.15 15.88
N GLU A 90 0.78 2.65 14.73
CA GLU A 90 1.67 2.99 13.63
C GLU A 90 2.63 4.13 13.99
N ARG A 91 2.15 5.22 14.59
CA ARG A 91 2.99 6.34 15.07
C ARG A 91 4.03 5.84 16.08
N ILE A 92 3.63 5.00 17.04
CA ILE A 92 4.55 4.42 18.04
C ILE A 92 5.63 3.56 17.36
N ARG A 93 5.24 2.67 16.44
CA ARG A 93 6.20 1.81 15.72
C ARG A 93 7.17 2.62 14.86
N ARG A 94 6.70 3.67 14.18
CA ARG A 94 7.56 4.56 13.40
C ARG A 94 8.55 5.30 14.27
N ALA A 95 8.10 5.89 15.38
CA ALA A 95 8.99 6.55 16.33
C ALA A 95 10.06 5.61 16.90
N ALA A 96 9.70 4.35 17.18
CA ALA A 96 10.67 3.33 17.60
C ALA A 96 11.69 3.00 16.50
N ALA A 97 11.22 2.81 15.26
CA ALA A 97 12.09 2.57 14.11
C ALA A 97 13.03 3.75 13.83
N ASP A 98 12.54 4.99 13.97
CA ASP A 98 13.32 6.21 13.79
C ASP A 98 14.40 6.35 14.87
N ARG A 99 14.11 5.96 16.12
CA ARG A 99 15.11 5.91 17.20
C ARG A 99 16.20 4.89 16.93
N VAL A 100 15.84 3.68 16.48
CA VAL A 100 16.81 2.65 16.10
C VAL A 100 17.67 3.13 14.92
N ARG A 101 17.06 3.80 13.95
CA ARG A 101 17.77 4.37 12.80
C ARG A 101 18.70 5.52 13.22
N ALA A 102 18.31 6.37 14.16
CA ALA A 102 19.15 7.47 14.66
C ALA A 102 20.37 6.99 15.47
N GLN A 103 20.34 5.77 16.00
CA GLN A 103 21.46 5.15 16.70
C GLN A 103 22.50 4.52 15.76
N ARG A 104 22.23 4.51 14.45
CA ARG A 104 23.12 3.94 13.44
C ARG A 104 24.19 4.96 13.03
N PRO A 105 25.48 4.70 13.32
CA PRO A 105 26.56 5.64 13.01
C PRO A 105 26.82 5.77 11.50
N ASP A 106 26.37 4.81 10.69
CA ASP A 106 26.43 4.85 9.22
C ASP A 106 25.41 5.80 8.60
N LEU A 107 24.42 6.26 9.37
CA LEU A 107 23.39 7.19 8.94
C LEU A 107 23.60 8.54 9.61
N ASP A 108 24.75 9.17 9.34
CA ASP A 108 24.91 10.59 9.59
C ASP A 108 23.91 11.34 8.71
N ARG A 109 22.78 11.69 9.31
CA ARG A 109 21.76 12.54 8.72
C ARG A 109 22.35 13.94 8.68
N GLU A 110 23.18 14.21 7.66
CA GLU A 110 23.58 15.57 7.34
C GLU A 110 22.33 16.43 7.28
N LYS A 111 22.26 17.31 8.27
CA LYS A 111 21.22 18.28 8.51
C LYS A 111 21.35 19.34 7.43
N ARG A 112 20.95 19.04 6.19
CA ARG A 112 20.82 20.05 5.15
C ARG A 112 19.57 20.89 5.49
N PRO A 113 19.68 22.16 5.88
CA PRO A 113 18.52 22.99 6.14
C PRO A 113 17.73 23.15 4.83
N ALA A 114 16.43 22.88 4.90
CA ALA A 114 15.49 23.21 3.83
C ALA A 114 15.41 24.74 3.76
N GLY A 115 16.09 25.36 2.80
CA GLY A 115 16.02 26.82 2.69
C GLY A 115 16.91 27.52 1.66
N GLU A 116 17.82 26.85 0.96
CA GLU A 116 18.66 27.54 -0.03
C GLU A 116 18.69 26.74 -1.34
N ALA A 117 18.03 27.30 -2.35
CA ALA A 117 18.18 26.85 -3.72
C ALA A 117 19.65 27.05 -4.13
N PRO A 118 20.36 26.03 -4.64
CA PRO A 118 21.71 26.24 -5.13
C PRO A 118 21.63 27.01 -6.45
N ASP A 119 22.21 28.21 -6.45
CA ASP A 119 22.59 28.94 -7.66
C ASP A 119 23.49 28.04 -8.54
N PRO A 120 23.38 28.07 -9.88
CA PRO A 120 24.14 27.20 -10.76
C PRO A 120 25.56 27.76 -10.95
N ALA A 121 26.47 27.51 -10.00
CA ALA A 121 27.89 27.75 -10.17
C ALA A 121 28.65 26.42 -10.34
N LEU A 122 29.05 26.18 -11.59
CA LEU A 122 30.09 25.31 -12.18
C LEU A 122 30.66 24.10 -11.39
N PRO A 123 30.87 22.94 -12.07
CA PRO A 123 31.11 21.64 -11.43
C PRO A 123 32.52 21.53 -10.83
N SER A 124 32.61 21.47 -9.51
CA SER A 124 33.79 20.93 -8.84
C SER A 124 33.69 19.41 -8.86
N ALA A 125 34.76 18.76 -9.34
CA ALA A 125 34.86 17.34 -9.68
C ALA A 125 34.18 16.42 -8.65
N VAL A 126 33.04 15.86 -9.06
CA VAL A 126 32.45 14.69 -8.41
C VAL A 126 33.23 13.51 -8.97
N GLU A 127 34.15 12.94 -8.20
CA GLU A 127 34.64 11.60 -8.53
C GLU A 127 33.42 10.67 -8.55
N PRO A 128 33.12 10.00 -9.68
CA PRO A 128 32.07 9.00 -9.69
C PRO A 128 32.52 7.88 -8.76
N LEU A 129 31.76 7.66 -7.68
CA LEU A 129 31.88 6.47 -6.84
C LEU A 129 31.84 5.25 -7.74
N ALA A 130 33.00 4.66 -8.01
CA ALA A 130 33.12 3.46 -8.80
C ALA A 130 32.59 2.28 -7.98
N LEU A 131 31.68 1.50 -8.56
CA LEU A 131 31.25 0.25 -7.98
C LEU A 131 32.46 -0.68 -7.83
N SER A 132 32.51 -1.45 -6.74
CA SER A 132 33.50 -2.52 -6.56
C SER A 132 33.53 -3.41 -7.81
N SER A 133 34.71 -3.87 -8.23
CA SER A 133 34.90 -4.60 -9.49
C SER A 133 34.00 -5.84 -9.65
N ASP A 134 33.56 -6.42 -8.54
CA ASP A 134 32.62 -7.56 -8.48
C ASP A 134 31.19 -7.18 -8.94
N LEU A 135 30.77 -5.94 -8.66
CA LEU A 135 29.45 -5.40 -9.04
C LEU A 135 29.47 -4.68 -10.39
N ALA A 136 30.65 -4.25 -10.84
CA ALA A 136 30.85 -3.59 -12.13
C ALA A 136 31.04 -4.59 -13.28
N ALA A 137 31.34 -5.85 -12.97
CA ALA A 137 31.41 -6.90 -13.97
C ALA A 137 30.03 -7.12 -14.61
N PRO A 138 29.92 -7.13 -15.94
CA PRO A 138 28.74 -7.66 -16.62
C PRO A 138 28.48 -9.06 -16.07
N HIS A 139 27.29 -9.28 -15.53
CA HIS A 139 26.85 -10.63 -15.18
C HIS A 139 26.78 -11.44 -16.48
N ASP A 140 27.79 -12.29 -16.73
CA ASP A 140 27.73 -13.28 -17.78
C ASP A 140 26.55 -14.23 -17.47
N PRO A 141 25.52 -14.30 -18.32
CA PRO A 141 24.36 -15.17 -18.09
C PRO A 141 24.66 -16.65 -18.34
N ASP A 142 25.93 -17.04 -18.49
CA ASP A 142 26.34 -18.40 -18.86
C ASP A 142 26.58 -19.34 -17.67
N GLY A 143 26.27 -18.87 -16.46
CA GLY A 143 26.02 -19.73 -15.29
C GLY A 143 24.54 -20.10 -15.22
N SER A 144 24.02 -20.80 -16.23
CA SER A 144 22.64 -21.29 -16.24
C SER A 144 22.44 -22.39 -15.19
N ASP A 145 22.29 -22.01 -13.92
CA ASP A 145 21.27 -22.68 -13.13
C ASP A 145 19.95 -22.41 -13.85
N PRO A 146 19.22 -23.44 -14.34
CA PRO A 146 18.00 -23.22 -15.10
C PRO A 146 16.97 -22.63 -14.15
N LEU A 147 16.90 -21.29 -14.13
CA LEU A 147 15.80 -20.57 -13.53
C LEU A 147 14.55 -21.15 -14.19
N PRO A 148 13.57 -21.62 -13.40
CA PRO A 148 12.37 -22.23 -13.96
C PRO A 148 11.79 -21.25 -14.96
N SER A 149 11.49 -21.73 -16.17
CA SER A 149 10.89 -20.88 -17.19
C SER A 149 9.62 -20.24 -16.63
N ALA A 150 9.26 -19.06 -17.14
CA ALA A 150 7.98 -18.45 -16.79
C ALA A 150 6.80 -19.41 -17.01
N GLU A 151 6.95 -20.35 -17.95
CA GLU A 151 5.98 -21.42 -18.19
C GLU A 151 5.97 -22.49 -17.09
N ASP A 152 7.13 -22.91 -16.58
CA ASP A 152 7.23 -23.84 -15.45
C ASP A 152 6.61 -23.27 -14.17
N MET A 153 6.82 -21.98 -13.93
CA MET A 153 6.18 -21.27 -12.81
C MET A 153 4.66 -21.21 -12.97
N ARG A 154 4.15 -20.99 -14.19
CA ARG A 154 2.70 -21.01 -14.46
C ARG A 154 2.11 -22.40 -14.25
N LEU A 155 2.78 -23.45 -14.71
CA LEU A 155 2.34 -24.83 -14.52
C LEU A 155 2.31 -25.23 -13.04
N LYS A 156 3.36 -24.89 -12.28
CA LYS A 156 3.40 -25.13 -10.82
C LYS A 156 2.27 -24.41 -10.10
N ALA A 157 2.00 -23.15 -10.45
CA ALA A 157 0.89 -22.39 -9.87
C ALA A 157 -0.48 -23.02 -10.19
N LEU A 158 -0.70 -23.47 -11.44
CA LEU A 158 -1.93 -24.16 -11.83
C LEU A 158 -2.12 -25.48 -11.08
N VAL A 159 -1.06 -26.27 -10.90
CA VAL A 159 -1.13 -27.52 -10.13
C VAL A 159 -1.48 -27.25 -8.66
N THR A 160 -0.90 -26.21 -8.04
CA THR A 160 -1.25 -25.83 -6.66
C THR A 160 -2.72 -25.42 -6.55
N VAL A 161 -3.24 -24.63 -7.50
CA VAL A 161 -4.65 -24.23 -7.54
C VAL A 161 -5.57 -25.44 -7.73
N GLN A 162 -5.23 -26.37 -8.63
CA GLN A 162 -6.01 -27.60 -8.83
C GLN A 162 -6.01 -28.52 -7.60
N LYS A 163 -4.88 -28.61 -6.87
CA LYS A 163 -4.81 -29.38 -5.62
C LYS A 163 -5.70 -28.80 -4.53
N LEU A 164 -5.77 -27.47 -4.40
CA LEU A 164 -6.67 -26.82 -3.45
C LEU A 164 -8.14 -27.03 -3.82
N LEU A 165 -8.46 -27.00 -5.12
CA LEU A 165 -9.82 -27.27 -5.62
C LEU A 165 -10.27 -28.73 -5.49
N ARG A 166 -9.33 -29.69 -5.48
CA ARG A 166 -9.62 -31.11 -5.24
C ARG A 166 -9.65 -31.49 -3.76
N LYS A 167 -9.11 -30.66 -2.87
CA LYS A 167 -9.02 -30.93 -1.42
C LYS A 167 -10.29 -30.58 -0.65
N ASP A 168 -11.38 -30.27 -1.35
CA ASP A 168 -12.74 -30.34 -0.82
C ASP A 168 -13.57 -31.16 -1.82
N PRO A 169 -14.00 -32.38 -1.45
CA PRO A 169 -15.23 -32.50 -0.67
C PRO A 169 -15.17 -33.51 0.48
N ALA A 170 -15.69 -33.07 1.63
CA ALA A 170 -16.22 -33.83 2.78
C ALA A 170 -15.28 -34.82 3.50
#